data_AF-A0A533ZZV9-F1
#
_entry.id   AF-A0A533ZZV9-F1
#
_cell.length_a   1.000
_cell.length_b   1.000
_cell.length_c   1.000
_cell.angle_alpha   90.00
_cell.angle_beta   90.00
_cell.angle_gamma   90.00
#
_symmetry.space_group_name_H-M   'P 1'
#
loop_
_entity.id
_entity.type
_entity.pdbx_description
1 polymer ?
#
loop_
_entity_poly.entity_id
_entity_poly.type
_entity_poly.pdbx_seq_one_letter_code
_entity_poly.pdbx_strand_id
1 'polypeptide(L)'
;MNERVNQDLLVASQEKLGFGFLAKLIPIALGGFCFLLAWYLMGSFNLNYPIAYGGDNFFMSWIIKRLIDGFWSFNSVYSGFPFGSAFYDFPFSDMGTFTVLKLLGLFTHSYILTVNIYILLGFAVTSSISYLILKKFGCNNIFSITGAILFTFLPFHFFRLAHLFFTWYFSIPIFTWYAFKIFANKSLFFECGKNAWKKIKLFLSLLFLASFGVYYTFFAVLMFLASGIAGSLKWKSNKNLISAFIAIFMLTMGVGLNISPNLIHSYKYGSNPTVAQRFAMESEYHGLKLIQMLLPQPLHRSALLRKISTKYNQTFPLVAENMTASLGLIGSCGLIIILAVAIATPFFRFQVDSHIQLLAFLTSFLFLFTTIGGFASIFALLITPMIRAWNRISVFIGFAAITTFILSTEQFLKKFTYKRFLKQAEIYVGIFLICFGVWDQTFTRTKLEVISLKNQFLNDAMFVKKIEKLIPNGAVYQLPYIPFPEEVINNNFYSYDPFRGYLHSSTLHWSSGGMKGRRGDLFFRYLANQPMKHQIEIIKRLGFNGIYIDRRGYSDHGVAIENEIKRNIGHPVTFVSEDSNLLFFSIL
;
A
#
# COMPACT_ATOMS: atom_id res chain seq x y z
N MET A 1 -28.60 23.21 31.68
CA MET A 1 -27.52 22.93 32.66
C MET A 1 -27.31 21.43 32.87
N ASN A 2 -28.36 20.59 32.81
CA ASN A 2 -28.25 19.12 32.95
C ASN A 2 -27.58 18.35 31.78
N GLU A 3 -27.56 18.86 30.55
CA GLU A 3 -26.87 18.17 29.43
C GLU A 3 -25.33 18.26 29.49
N ARG A 4 -24.78 19.35 30.05
CA ARG A 4 -23.32 19.51 30.21
C ARG A 4 -22.76 18.52 31.24
N VAL A 5 -23.50 18.29 32.32
CA VAL A 5 -23.10 17.37 33.40
C VAL A 5 -23.10 15.91 32.92
N ASN A 6 -24.05 15.52 32.06
CA ASN A 6 -24.07 14.16 31.48
C ASN A 6 -22.98 13.94 30.42
N GLN A 7 -22.58 14.98 29.66
CA GLN A 7 -21.43 14.88 28.75
C GLN A 7 -20.09 14.81 29.52
N ASP A 8 -19.93 15.57 30.59
CA ASP A 8 -18.70 15.53 31.40
C ASP A 8 -18.54 14.20 32.16
N LEU A 9 -19.65 13.53 32.54
CA LEU A 9 -19.62 12.18 33.13
C LEU A 9 -19.29 11.08 32.11
N LEU A 10 -19.66 11.25 30.84
CA LEU A 10 -19.25 10.34 29.75
C LEU A 10 -17.78 10.51 29.37
N VAL A 11 -17.24 11.73 29.46
CA VAL A 11 -15.81 12.00 29.20
C VAL A 11 -14.93 11.58 30.39
N ALA A 12 -15.38 11.80 31.62
CA ALA A 12 -14.64 11.40 32.83
C ALA A 12 -14.62 9.87 33.05
N SER A 13 -15.64 9.13 32.60
CA SER A 13 -15.65 7.66 32.62
C SER A 13 -14.79 7.03 31.51
N GLN A 14 -14.44 7.78 30.46
CA GLN A 14 -13.52 7.32 29.41
C GLN A 14 -12.03 7.47 29.80
N GLU A 15 -11.67 8.34 30.74
CA GLU A 15 -10.27 8.52 31.19
C GLU A 15 -9.77 7.45 32.18
N LYS A 16 -10.64 6.53 32.65
CA LYS A 16 -10.26 5.36 33.46
C LYS A 16 -10.49 4.03 32.72
N LEU A 17 -10.11 3.91 31.46
CA LEU A 17 -9.90 2.58 30.84
C LEU A 17 -8.57 1.98 31.30
N GLY A 18 -8.50 1.63 32.59
CA GLY A 18 -7.61 0.59 33.06
C GLY A 18 -8.11 -0.73 32.48
N PHE A 19 -7.71 -1.06 31.25
CA PHE A 19 -8.00 -2.36 30.66
C PHE A 19 -7.45 -3.42 31.61
N GLY A 20 -8.33 -4.21 32.24
CA GLY A 20 -7.92 -5.42 32.96
C GLY A 20 -7.05 -6.29 32.06
N PHE A 21 -6.17 -7.10 32.64
CA PHE A 21 -5.18 -7.91 31.89
C PHE A 21 -5.78 -8.62 30.67
N LEU A 22 -6.96 -9.23 30.81
CA LEU A 22 -7.71 -9.89 29.73
C LEU A 22 -8.09 -8.97 28.57
N ALA A 23 -8.46 -7.73 28.86
CA ALA A 23 -8.88 -6.78 27.83
C ALA A 23 -7.68 -6.23 27.03
N LYS A 24 -6.45 -6.32 27.56
CA LYS A 24 -5.21 -6.04 26.82
C LYS A 24 -4.81 -7.17 25.87
N LEU A 25 -5.31 -8.39 26.07
CA LEU A 25 -5.00 -9.56 25.23
C LEU A 25 -5.89 -9.64 23.98
N ILE A 26 -7.09 -9.06 24.01
CA ILE A 26 -8.04 -9.11 22.87
C ILE A 26 -7.41 -8.60 21.56
N PRO A 27 -6.74 -7.43 21.50
CA PRO A 27 -6.14 -6.95 20.26
C PRO A 27 -5.05 -7.89 19.73
N ILE A 28 -4.28 -8.54 20.62
CA ILE A 28 -3.20 -9.46 20.26
C ILE A 28 -3.79 -10.76 19.70
N ALA A 29 -4.76 -11.35 20.40
CA ALA A 29 -5.46 -12.56 19.95
C ALA A 29 -6.18 -12.32 18.62
N LEU A 30 -6.83 -11.17 18.45
CA LEU A 30 -7.44 -10.75 17.19
C LEU A 30 -6.41 -10.60 16.08
N GLY A 31 -5.26 -9.99 16.37
CA GLY A 31 -4.16 -9.86 15.42
C GLY A 31 -3.68 -11.24 14.93
N GLY A 32 -3.42 -12.16 15.85
CA GLY A 32 -3.04 -13.54 15.55
C GLY A 32 -4.11 -14.30 14.74
N PHE A 33 -5.39 -14.13 15.09
CA PHE A 33 -6.50 -14.69 14.32
C PHE A 33 -6.53 -14.16 12.89
N CYS A 34 -6.44 -12.84 12.68
CA CYS A 34 -6.43 -12.24 11.35
C CYS A 34 -5.20 -12.63 10.52
N PHE A 35 -4.03 -12.79 11.16
CA PHE A 35 -2.83 -13.32 10.52
C PHE A 35 -3.08 -14.73 9.95
N LEU A 36 -3.57 -15.65 10.77
CA LEU A 36 -3.82 -17.04 10.38
C LEU A 36 -4.95 -17.14 9.36
N LEU A 37 -6.03 -16.37 9.54
CA LEU A 37 -7.14 -16.32 8.60
C LEU A 37 -6.67 -15.79 7.24
N ALA A 38 -5.86 -14.72 7.19
CA ALA A 38 -5.31 -14.21 5.94
C ALA A 38 -4.44 -15.26 5.23
N TRP A 39 -3.55 -15.93 5.97
CA TRP A 39 -2.72 -17.01 5.42
C TRP A 39 -3.57 -18.14 4.83
N TYR A 40 -4.62 -18.57 5.54
CA TYR A 40 -5.57 -19.58 5.05
C TYR A 40 -6.31 -19.10 3.79
N LEU A 41 -6.86 -17.88 3.80
CA LEU A 41 -7.61 -17.32 2.68
C LEU A 41 -6.76 -17.13 1.42
N MET A 42 -5.45 -16.90 1.59
CA MET A 42 -4.50 -16.77 0.50
C MET A 42 -3.96 -18.12 0.00
N GLY A 43 -4.54 -19.24 0.46
CA GLY A 43 -4.27 -20.59 -0.04
C GLY A 43 -3.28 -21.40 0.79
N SER A 44 -3.02 -21.00 2.04
CA SER A 44 -2.08 -21.69 2.95
C SER A 44 -0.72 -21.96 2.31
N PHE A 45 -0.23 -20.97 1.56
CA PHE A 45 0.99 -21.08 0.78
C PHE A 45 2.21 -21.26 1.70
N ASN A 46 3.25 -21.92 1.18
CA ASN A 46 4.51 -22.02 1.90
C ASN A 46 5.22 -20.65 1.84
N LEU A 47 5.55 -20.12 3.01
CA LEU A 47 6.09 -18.77 3.20
C LEU A 47 7.45 -18.53 2.51
N ASN A 48 8.13 -19.58 2.04
CA ASN A 48 9.38 -19.48 1.28
C ASN A 48 9.18 -19.27 -0.23
N TYR A 49 7.93 -19.26 -0.71
CA TYR A 49 7.61 -18.99 -2.11
C TYR A 49 6.79 -17.72 -2.27
N PRO A 50 6.93 -16.99 -3.39
CA PRO A 50 6.23 -15.74 -3.59
C PRO A 50 4.71 -15.93 -3.69
N ILE A 51 3.95 -15.01 -3.09
CA ILE A 51 2.52 -14.85 -3.32
C ILE A 51 2.26 -14.15 -4.67
N ALA A 52 3.20 -13.33 -5.14
CA ALA A 52 3.14 -12.69 -6.45
C ALA A 52 4.56 -12.54 -7.01
N TYR A 53 4.73 -12.78 -8.32
CA TYR A 53 6.05 -12.91 -8.95
C TYR A 53 6.05 -12.27 -10.34
N GLY A 54 5.88 -10.94 -10.36
CA GLY A 54 5.77 -10.15 -11.59
C GLY A 54 5.43 -8.69 -11.32
N GLY A 55 5.67 -7.84 -12.33
CA GLY A 55 5.36 -6.41 -12.29
C GLY A 55 6.00 -5.69 -11.11
N ASP A 56 5.24 -4.82 -10.46
CA ASP A 56 5.69 -4.02 -9.31
C ASP A 56 6.19 -4.86 -8.11
N ASN A 57 5.83 -6.15 -8.04
CA ASN A 57 6.41 -7.04 -7.01
C ASN A 57 7.92 -7.18 -7.16
N PHE A 58 8.46 -7.17 -8.39
CA PHE A 58 9.91 -7.20 -8.58
C PHE A 58 10.57 -5.92 -8.12
N PHE A 59 9.94 -4.77 -8.36
CA PHE A 59 10.42 -3.49 -7.84
C PHE A 59 10.43 -3.46 -6.31
N MET A 60 9.33 -3.87 -5.66
CA MET A 60 9.26 -3.95 -4.21
C MET A 60 10.26 -4.96 -3.63
N SER A 61 10.36 -6.14 -4.23
CA SER A 61 11.32 -7.18 -3.83
C SER A 61 12.76 -6.70 -3.99
N TRP A 62 13.05 -5.94 -5.04
CA TRP A 62 14.37 -5.35 -5.28
C TRP A 62 14.76 -4.37 -4.18
N ILE A 63 13.85 -3.47 -3.77
CA ILE A 63 14.08 -2.58 -2.60
C ILE A 63 14.34 -3.41 -1.34
N ILE A 64 13.52 -4.43 -1.08
CA ILE A 64 13.62 -5.26 0.13
C ILE A 64 14.92 -6.04 0.17
N LYS A 65 15.35 -6.62 -0.97
CA LYS A 65 16.63 -7.33 -1.03
C LYS A 65 17.81 -6.39 -0.77
N ARG A 66 17.77 -5.13 -1.23
CA ARG A 66 18.80 -4.12 -0.90
C ARG A 66 18.86 -3.81 0.59
N LEU A 67 17.71 -3.75 1.26
CA LEU A 67 17.66 -3.62 2.71
C LEU A 67 18.37 -4.81 3.37
N ILE A 68 18.11 -6.04 2.93
CA ILE A 68 18.73 -7.26 3.46
C ILE A 68 20.24 -7.27 3.21
N ASP A 69 20.67 -6.96 1.98
CA ASP A 69 22.07 -6.95 1.55
C ASP A 69 22.91 -5.83 2.22
N GLY A 70 22.26 -4.92 2.96
CA GLY A 70 22.94 -3.93 3.81
C GLY A 70 23.09 -2.52 3.22
N PHE A 71 22.57 -2.29 2.01
CA PHE A 71 22.74 -1.00 1.32
C PHE A 71 21.63 0.04 1.61
N TRP A 72 20.72 -0.30 2.52
CA TRP A 72 19.46 0.40 2.72
C TRP A 72 18.62 0.45 1.42
N SER A 73 17.62 1.33 1.33
CA SER A 73 16.81 1.48 0.10
C SER A 73 17.53 2.23 -1.03
N PHE A 74 18.60 2.98 -0.73
CA PHE A 74 19.12 4.00 -1.64
C PHE A 74 20.30 3.58 -2.50
N ASN A 75 21.20 2.70 -2.05
CA ASN A 75 22.38 2.29 -2.84
C ASN A 75 22.39 0.78 -3.09
N SER A 76 23.15 0.33 -4.07
CA SER A 76 23.47 -1.09 -4.29
C SER A 76 24.62 -1.19 -5.29
N VAL A 77 25.57 -2.09 -5.03
CA VAL A 77 26.62 -2.44 -6.00
C VAL A 77 26.20 -3.63 -6.87
N TYR A 78 25.28 -4.47 -6.39
CA TYR A 78 24.78 -5.64 -7.11
C TYR A 78 23.80 -5.30 -8.24
N SER A 79 23.42 -4.03 -8.38
CA SER A 79 22.62 -3.52 -9.50
C SER A 79 23.28 -2.26 -10.06
N GLY A 80 23.11 -2.01 -11.35
CA GLY A 80 23.68 -0.85 -12.05
C GLY A 80 25.17 -0.96 -12.34
N PHE A 81 25.77 -2.15 -12.32
CA PHE A 81 27.19 -2.35 -12.60
C PHE A 81 27.58 -1.79 -13.98
N PRO A 82 28.75 -1.12 -14.15
CA PRO A 82 29.79 -0.85 -13.13
C PRO A 82 29.57 0.44 -12.32
N PHE A 83 28.49 1.18 -12.59
CA PHE A 83 28.24 2.48 -11.97
C PHE A 83 27.59 2.40 -10.58
N GLY A 84 26.98 1.25 -10.27
CA GLY A 84 26.11 1.06 -9.12
C GLY A 84 24.70 1.63 -9.35
N SER A 85 23.81 1.34 -8.41
CA SER A 85 22.41 1.76 -8.45
C SER A 85 22.10 2.72 -7.29
N ALA A 86 22.01 4.01 -7.62
CA ALA A 86 21.59 5.07 -6.72
C ALA A 86 20.08 5.38 -6.93
N PHE A 87 19.28 5.14 -5.90
CA PHE A 87 17.81 5.21 -5.93
C PHE A 87 17.28 6.43 -5.14
N TYR A 88 17.89 7.59 -5.35
CA TYR A 88 17.52 8.84 -4.67
C TYR A 88 16.56 9.73 -5.46
N ASP A 89 16.47 9.57 -6.78
CA ASP A 89 15.60 10.42 -7.62
C ASP A 89 14.10 10.01 -7.56
N PHE A 90 13.77 8.96 -6.79
CA PHE A 90 12.40 8.50 -6.60
C PHE A 90 12.03 8.58 -5.10
N PRO A 91 11.35 9.65 -4.66
CA PRO A 91 11.08 9.87 -3.24
C PRO A 91 9.97 8.97 -2.69
N PHE A 92 10.18 8.48 -1.46
CA PHE A 92 9.21 7.70 -0.67
C PHE A 92 9.06 8.31 0.73
N SER A 93 7.85 8.23 1.30
CA SER A 93 7.58 8.63 2.69
C SER A 93 7.28 7.39 3.53
N ASP A 94 8.20 6.43 3.47
CA ASP A 94 7.98 5.04 3.88
C ASP A 94 9.13 4.49 4.75
N MET A 95 9.89 5.36 5.44
CA MET A 95 11.02 4.93 6.29
C MET A 95 10.57 4.03 7.44
N GLY A 96 9.33 4.17 7.92
CA GLY A 96 8.73 3.29 8.91
C GLY A 96 8.56 1.89 8.34
N THR A 97 7.99 1.79 7.14
CA THR A 97 7.88 0.53 6.39
C THR A 97 9.24 -0.10 6.11
N PHE A 98 10.23 0.67 5.64
CA PHE A 98 11.59 0.16 5.41
C PHE A 98 12.25 -0.35 6.69
N THR A 99 12.03 0.32 7.83
CA THR A 99 12.55 -0.12 9.12
C THR A 99 11.97 -1.48 9.51
N VAL A 100 10.65 -1.66 9.37
CA VAL A 100 10.00 -2.95 9.64
C VAL A 100 10.55 -4.04 8.71
N LEU A 101 10.66 -3.75 7.41
CA LEU A 101 11.18 -4.71 6.43
C LEU A 101 12.64 -5.06 6.68
N LYS A 102 13.48 -4.09 7.06
CA LYS A 102 14.88 -4.35 7.46
C LYS A 102 14.95 -5.25 8.68
N LEU A 103 14.16 -4.97 9.72
CA LEU A 103 14.14 -5.79 10.93
C LEU A 103 13.72 -7.23 10.61
N LEU A 104 12.66 -7.43 9.85
CA LEU A 104 12.24 -8.76 9.39
C LEU A 104 13.33 -9.44 8.53
N GLY A 105 13.97 -8.68 7.65
CA GLY A 105 15.08 -9.13 6.81
C GLY A 105 16.30 -9.62 7.58
N LEU A 106 16.61 -8.98 8.72
CA LEU A 106 17.71 -9.38 9.60
C LEU A 106 17.48 -10.75 10.24
N PHE A 107 16.23 -11.16 10.48
CA PHE A 107 15.91 -12.46 11.08
C PHE A 107 15.71 -13.56 10.03
N THR A 108 15.16 -13.21 8.86
CA THR A 108 14.76 -14.20 7.85
C THR A 108 15.85 -14.50 6.83
N HIS A 109 16.77 -13.55 6.59
CA HIS A 109 17.78 -13.61 5.52
C HIS A 109 17.21 -13.94 4.13
N SER A 110 15.92 -13.72 3.91
CA SER A 110 15.20 -14.04 2.68
C SER A 110 14.19 -12.95 2.38
N TYR A 111 14.31 -12.33 1.20
CA TYR A 111 13.37 -11.28 0.80
C TYR A 111 11.94 -11.83 0.62
N ILE A 112 11.78 -13.08 0.17
CA ILE A 112 10.47 -13.72 0.01
C ILE A 112 9.80 -13.92 1.37
N LEU A 113 10.54 -14.52 2.32
CA LEU A 113 10.00 -14.75 3.65
C LEU A 113 9.69 -13.43 4.35
N THR A 114 10.54 -12.42 4.18
CA THR A 114 10.30 -11.05 4.65
C THR A 114 9.01 -10.46 4.08
N VAL A 115 8.83 -10.49 2.75
CA VAL A 115 7.62 -9.97 2.08
C VAL A 115 6.37 -10.68 2.59
N ASN A 116 6.39 -12.01 2.64
CA ASN A 116 5.24 -12.80 3.04
C ASN A 116 4.84 -12.55 4.51
N ILE A 117 5.81 -12.48 5.42
CA ILE A 117 5.57 -12.13 6.83
C ILE A 117 5.05 -10.70 6.95
N TYR A 118 5.63 -9.74 6.20
CA TYR A 118 5.19 -8.35 6.22
C TYR A 118 3.73 -8.21 5.78
N ILE A 119 3.30 -8.92 4.73
CA ILE A 119 1.90 -8.95 4.28
C ILE A 119 0.98 -9.45 5.40
N LEU A 120 1.30 -10.61 6.00
CA LEU A 120 0.47 -11.21 7.04
C LEU A 120 0.42 -10.38 8.32
N LEU A 121 1.54 -9.73 8.69
CA LEU A 121 1.59 -8.77 9.79
C LEU A 121 0.72 -7.54 9.51
N GLY A 122 0.58 -7.12 8.25
CA GLY A 122 -0.32 -6.03 7.84
C GLY A 122 -1.76 -6.28 8.30
N PHE A 123 -2.27 -7.51 8.12
CA PHE A 123 -3.61 -7.90 8.61
C PHE A 123 -3.73 -7.86 10.12
N ALA A 124 -2.69 -8.35 10.82
CA ALA A 124 -2.66 -8.39 12.29
C ALA A 124 -2.64 -6.99 12.91
N VAL A 125 -1.70 -6.14 12.47
CA VAL A 125 -1.55 -4.78 13.00
C VAL A 125 -2.78 -3.95 12.70
N THR A 126 -3.31 -4.04 11.47
CA THR A 126 -4.51 -3.29 11.07
C THR A 126 -5.72 -3.70 11.89
N SER A 127 -5.95 -5.00 12.14
CA SER A 127 -7.09 -5.45 12.95
C SER A 127 -6.95 -5.04 14.42
N SER A 128 -5.76 -5.22 15.02
CA SER A 128 -5.51 -4.82 16.42
C SER A 128 -5.74 -3.32 16.64
N ILE A 129 -5.20 -2.48 15.76
CA ILE A 129 -5.35 -1.02 15.87
C ILE A 129 -6.80 -0.59 15.61
N SER A 130 -7.46 -1.16 14.60
CA SER A 130 -8.86 -0.85 14.30
C SER A 130 -9.78 -1.21 15.46
N TYR A 131 -9.56 -2.34 16.11
CA TYR A 131 -10.29 -2.72 17.32
C TYR A 131 -10.13 -1.66 18.43
N LEU A 132 -8.89 -1.25 18.71
CA LEU A 132 -8.61 -0.24 19.73
C LEU A 132 -9.27 1.11 19.42
N ILE A 133 -9.33 1.50 18.15
CA ILE A 133 -9.98 2.74 17.72
C ILE A 133 -11.50 2.61 17.78
N LEU A 134 -12.10 1.50 17.33
CA LEU A 134 -13.55 1.26 17.45
C LEU A 134 -14.00 1.26 18.92
N LYS A 135 -13.20 0.72 19.83
CA LYS A 135 -13.42 0.85 21.27
C LYS A 135 -13.48 2.30 21.74
N LYS A 136 -12.62 3.18 21.19
CA LYS A 136 -12.63 4.62 21.51
C LYS A 136 -13.83 5.36 20.90
N PHE A 137 -14.39 4.86 19.79
CA PHE A 137 -15.66 5.32 19.24
C PHE A 137 -16.90 4.81 20.02
N GLY A 138 -16.70 4.04 21.10
CA GLY A 138 -17.77 3.59 21.99
C GLY A 138 -18.41 2.25 21.61
N CYS A 139 -17.87 1.54 20.61
CA CYS A 139 -18.37 0.21 20.26
C CYS A 139 -18.17 -0.80 21.39
N ASN A 140 -19.12 -1.73 21.55
CA ASN A 140 -18.94 -2.88 22.42
C ASN A 140 -17.82 -3.81 21.89
N ASN A 141 -17.42 -4.81 22.68
CA ASN A 141 -16.31 -5.70 22.30
C ASN A 141 -16.59 -6.52 21.04
N ILE A 142 -17.81 -7.01 20.85
CA ILE A 142 -18.17 -7.85 19.72
C ILE A 142 -18.11 -7.04 18.44
N PHE A 143 -18.77 -5.89 18.42
CA PHE A 143 -18.82 -5.00 17.28
C PHE A 143 -17.47 -4.35 16.96
N SER A 144 -16.62 -4.12 17.97
CA SER A 144 -15.24 -3.71 17.73
C SER A 144 -14.42 -4.82 17.04
N ILE A 145 -14.61 -6.09 17.42
CA ILE A 145 -13.97 -7.23 16.75
C ILE A 145 -14.50 -7.36 15.32
N THR A 146 -15.83 -7.34 15.15
CA THR A 146 -16.49 -7.43 13.84
C THR A 146 -16.01 -6.33 12.90
N GLY A 147 -16.08 -5.06 13.32
CA GLY A 147 -15.63 -3.93 12.49
C GLY A 147 -14.14 -3.98 12.15
N ALA A 148 -13.29 -4.41 13.10
CA ALA A 148 -11.85 -4.56 12.87
C ALA A 148 -11.53 -5.65 11.84
N ILE A 149 -12.23 -6.80 11.90
CA ILE A 149 -12.10 -7.87 10.90
C ILE A 149 -12.58 -7.38 9.54
N LEU A 150 -13.77 -6.79 9.45
CA LEU A 150 -14.32 -6.29 8.19
C LEU A 150 -13.42 -5.22 7.53
N PHE A 151 -12.77 -4.39 8.34
CA PHE A 151 -11.86 -3.37 7.82
C PHE A 151 -10.52 -3.94 7.37
N THR A 152 -9.92 -4.85 8.16
CA THR A 152 -8.62 -5.47 7.81
C THR A 152 -8.74 -6.37 6.56
N PHE A 153 -9.92 -6.93 6.30
CA PHE A 153 -10.20 -7.78 5.14
C PHE A 153 -10.89 -7.06 3.98
N LEU A 154 -10.91 -5.72 3.98
CA LEU A 154 -11.35 -4.96 2.81
C LEU A 154 -10.69 -5.49 1.53
N PRO A 155 -11.42 -5.54 0.39
CA PRO A 155 -10.85 -6.00 -0.88
C PRO A 155 -9.54 -5.30 -1.24
N PHE A 156 -9.39 -4.03 -0.85
CA PHE A 156 -8.18 -3.25 -1.02
C PHE A 156 -6.92 -3.96 -0.51
N HIS A 157 -6.94 -4.65 0.63
CA HIS A 157 -5.75 -5.34 1.15
C HIS A 157 -5.18 -6.36 0.15
N PHE A 158 -6.09 -7.10 -0.48
CA PHE A 158 -5.79 -8.18 -1.41
C PHE A 158 -5.38 -7.67 -2.80
N PHE A 159 -6.05 -6.64 -3.30
CA PHE A 159 -5.72 -6.07 -4.61
C PHE A 159 -4.44 -5.22 -4.60
N ARG A 160 -3.86 -4.96 -3.42
CA ARG A 160 -2.67 -4.13 -3.23
C ARG A 160 -1.42 -4.90 -2.86
N LEU A 161 -1.42 -6.22 -2.96
CA LEU A 161 -0.24 -7.03 -2.68
C LEU A 161 0.97 -6.64 -3.55
N ALA A 162 0.74 -6.22 -4.80
CA ALA A 162 1.79 -5.69 -5.68
C ALA A 162 2.33 -4.31 -5.26
N HIS A 163 1.52 -3.52 -4.55
CA HIS A 163 1.89 -2.21 -4.01
C HIS A 163 2.05 -2.32 -2.50
N LEU A 164 3.06 -3.08 -2.08
CA LEU A 164 3.18 -3.66 -0.74
C LEU A 164 2.92 -2.67 0.40
N PHE A 165 3.39 -1.43 0.30
CA PHE A 165 3.30 -0.45 1.39
C PHE A 165 1.85 -0.05 1.69
N PHE A 166 0.96 -0.10 0.69
CA PHE A 166 -0.48 0.18 0.90
C PHE A 166 -1.22 -0.95 1.62
N THR A 167 -0.58 -2.08 1.93
CA THR A 167 -1.21 -3.12 2.77
C THR A 167 -1.17 -2.74 4.26
N TRP A 168 -0.32 -1.77 4.65
CA TRP A 168 -0.16 -1.31 6.02
C TRP A 168 -0.99 -0.05 6.33
N TYR A 169 -2.30 -0.16 6.16
CA TYR A 169 -3.24 0.95 6.38
C TYR A 169 -3.78 1.06 7.82
N PHE A 170 -3.05 0.49 8.80
CA PHE A 170 -3.34 0.64 10.24
C PHE A 170 -3.34 2.10 10.72
N SER A 171 -2.67 3.00 9.98
CA SER A 171 -2.63 4.43 10.27
C SER A 171 -3.98 5.12 10.08
N ILE A 172 -4.85 4.61 9.20
CA ILE A 172 -6.15 5.20 8.86
C ILE A 172 -7.10 5.28 10.06
N PRO A 173 -7.34 4.21 10.85
CA PRO A 173 -8.09 4.31 12.09
C PRO A 173 -7.52 5.37 13.05
N ILE A 174 -6.19 5.45 13.17
CA ILE A 174 -5.53 6.41 14.08
C ILE A 174 -5.76 7.84 13.60
N PHE A 175 -5.60 8.11 12.29
CA PHE A 175 -5.91 9.40 11.70
C PHE A 175 -7.39 9.75 11.90
N THR A 176 -8.31 8.81 11.71
CA THR A 176 -9.74 9.06 11.90
C THR A 176 -10.05 9.43 13.36
N TRP A 177 -9.38 8.78 14.32
CA TRP A 177 -9.47 9.15 15.73
C TRP A 177 -8.91 10.54 16.01
N TYR A 178 -7.74 10.90 15.47
CA TYR A 178 -7.18 12.24 15.63
C TYR A 178 -8.04 13.32 14.97
N ALA A 179 -8.65 13.05 13.82
CA ALA A 179 -9.62 13.92 13.18
C ALA A 179 -10.83 14.19 14.11
N PHE A 180 -11.36 13.14 14.74
CA PHE A 180 -12.41 13.29 15.76
C PHE A 180 -11.95 14.13 16.96
N LYS A 181 -10.74 13.92 17.48
CA LYS A 181 -10.18 14.73 18.58
C LYS A 181 -9.90 16.18 18.17
N ILE A 182 -9.55 16.44 16.92
CA ILE A 182 -9.42 17.80 16.38
C ILE A 182 -10.79 18.48 16.36
N PHE A 183 -11.84 17.77 15.95
CA PHE A 183 -13.22 18.27 15.89
C PHE A 183 -13.87 18.50 17.27
N ALA A 184 -13.50 17.75 18.30
CA ALA A 184 -14.09 17.83 19.64
C ALA A 184 -13.99 19.24 20.27
N ASN A 185 -14.94 19.58 21.17
CA ASN A 185 -15.00 20.89 21.85
C ASN A 185 -13.66 21.26 22.54
N LYS A 186 -13.10 20.30 23.29
CA LYS A 186 -11.72 20.38 23.76
C LYS A 186 -10.81 19.71 22.72
N SER A 187 -10.35 20.49 21.75
CA SER A 187 -9.59 19.99 20.61
C SER A 187 -8.25 19.35 21.02
N LEU A 188 -7.78 18.39 20.24
CA LEU A 188 -6.61 17.51 20.45
C LEU A 188 -5.43 18.13 21.24
N PHE A 189 -4.80 19.21 20.75
CA PHE A 189 -3.65 19.82 21.44
C PHE A 189 -4.03 20.60 22.70
N PHE A 190 -5.25 21.13 22.76
CA PHE A 190 -5.77 21.89 23.89
C PHE A 190 -6.26 20.96 25.01
N GLU A 191 -6.68 19.75 24.68
CA GLU A 191 -6.98 18.69 25.65
C GLU A 191 -5.74 18.30 26.46
N CYS A 192 -4.57 18.26 25.82
CA CYS A 192 -3.30 17.95 26.48
C CYS A 192 -2.92 18.96 27.58
N GLY A 193 -3.47 20.18 27.55
CA GLY A 193 -3.21 21.24 28.53
C GLY A 193 -1.71 21.57 28.66
N LYS A 194 -1.21 21.63 29.89
CA LYS A 194 0.21 21.88 30.21
C LYS A 194 1.08 20.61 30.24
N ASN A 195 0.50 19.42 29.97
CA ASN A 195 1.26 18.16 30.06
C ASN A 195 2.19 17.99 28.85
N ALA A 196 3.47 18.29 29.05
CA ALA A 196 4.51 18.19 28.01
C ALA A 196 4.64 16.76 27.45
N TRP A 197 4.57 15.74 28.31
CA TRP A 197 4.67 14.34 27.88
C TRP A 197 3.54 13.92 26.95
N LYS A 198 2.29 14.35 27.19
CA LYS A 198 1.18 14.09 26.27
C LYS A 198 1.43 14.74 24.90
N LYS A 199 1.97 15.96 24.87
CA LYS A 199 2.31 16.67 23.62
C LYS A 199 3.46 16.00 22.87
N ILE A 200 4.52 15.60 23.56
CA ILE A 200 5.66 14.88 22.96
C ILE A 200 5.19 13.56 22.36
N LYS A 201 4.37 12.78 23.08
CA LYS A 201 3.82 11.53 22.55
C LYS A 201 2.98 11.75 21.29
N LEU A 202 2.16 12.80 21.26
CA LEU A 202 1.36 13.14 20.08
C LEU A 202 2.23 13.62 18.91
N PHE A 203 3.25 14.42 19.18
CA PHE A 203 4.21 14.86 18.18
C PHE A 203 4.93 13.67 17.55
N LEU A 204 5.51 12.79 18.39
CA LEU A 204 6.20 11.60 17.93
C LEU A 204 5.26 10.64 17.19
N SER A 205 4.00 10.50 17.62
CA SER A 205 3.05 9.64 16.91
C SER A 205 2.71 10.18 15.52
N LEU A 206 2.48 11.49 15.35
CA LEU A 206 2.21 12.09 14.04
C LEU A 206 3.43 11.96 13.11
N LEU A 207 4.65 12.19 13.61
CA LEU A 207 5.87 11.97 12.83
C LEU A 207 6.04 10.50 12.41
N PHE A 208 5.78 9.58 13.34
CA PHE A 208 5.85 8.15 13.05
C PHE A 208 4.84 7.75 11.97
N LEU A 209 3.58 8.21 12.07
CA LEU A 209 2.54 7.89 11.10
C LEU A 209 2.82 8.44 9.69
N ALA A 210 3.54 9.56 9.58
CA ALA A 210 3.96 10.11 8.29
C ALA A 210 4.96 9.21 7.53
N SER A 211 5.51 8.19 8.19
CA SER A 211 6.52 7.28 7.65
C SER A 211 5.92 5.98 7.09
N PHE A 212 4.59 5.93 6.93
CA PHE A 212 3.83 4.80 6.38
C PHE A 212 2.94 5.24 5.21
N GLY A 213 3.54 5.93 4.24
CA GLY A 213 2.90 6.26 2.98
C GLY A 213 2.48 7.73 2.85
N VAL A 214 2.98 8.36 1.78
CA VAL A 214 2.67 9.76 1.46
C VAL A 214 1.18 9.97 1.17
N TYR A 215 0.52 9.00 0.51
CA TYR A 215 -0.92 9.06 0.20
C TYR A 215 -1.77 9.11 1.48
N TYR A 216 -1.46 8.25 2.47
CA TYR A 216 -2.22 8.23 3.73
C TYR A 216 -2.01 9.50 4.52
N THR A 217 -0.78 10.02 4.54
CA THR A 217 -0.47 11.29 5.20
C THR A 217 -1.20 12.46 4.54
N PHE A 218 -1.22 12.51 3.21
CA PHE A 218 -1.90 13.56 2.46
C PHE A 218 -3.42 13.54 2.69
N PHE A 219 -4.04 12.37 2.65
CA PHE A 219 -5.47 12.24 2.95
C PHE A 219 -5.79 12.56 4.42
N ALA A 220 -4.89 12.24 5.35
CA ALA A 220 -5.02 12.66 6.75
C ALA A 220 -4.95 14.18 6.91
N VAL A 221 -4.09 14.87 6.15
CA VAL A 221 -4.04 16.35 6.12
C VAL A 221 -5.38 16.94 5.68
N LEU A 222 -5.97 16.44 4.59
CA LEU A 222 -7.30 16.86 4.14
C LEU A 222 -8.37 16.63 5.21
N MET A 223 -8.34 15.45 5.84
CA MET A 223 -9.28 15.09 6.91
C MET A 223 -9.12 15.97 8.15
N PHE A 224 -7.89 16.31 8.55
CA PHE A 224 -7.61 17.20 9.69
C PHE A 224 -8.06 18.63 9.42
N LEU A 225 -7.84 19.14 8.20
CA LEU A 225 -8.33 20.45 7.79
C LEU A 225 -9.86 20.50 7.87
N ALA A 226 -10.54 19.51 7.31
CA ALA A 226 -12.01 19.40 7.35
C ALA A 226 -12.53 19.32 8.80
N SER A 227 -11.92 18.50 9.66
CA SER A 227 -12.25 18.42 11.08
C SER A 227 -12.02 19.74 11.83
N GLY A 228 -10.93 20.46 11.51
CA GLY A 228 -10.61 21.76 12.08
C GLY A 228 -11.65 22.83 11.72
N ILE A 229 -12.05 22.89 10.44
CA ILE A 229 -13.09 23.79 9.94
C ILE A 229 -14.43 23.45 10.60
N ALA A 230 -14.88 22.21 10.51
CA ALA A 230 -16.16 21.78 11.08
C ALA A 230 -16.22 21.99 12.59
N GLY A 231 -15.14 21.68 13.31
CA GLY A 231 -15.06 21.90 14.75
C GLY A 231 -15.11 23.38 15.11
N SER A 232 -14.40 24.23 14.36
CA SER A 232 -14.39 25.68 14.61
C SER A 232 -15.75 26.32 14.38
N LEU A 233 -16.47 25.88 13.34
CA LEU A 233 -17.83 26.33 13.06
C LEU A 233 -18.82 25.84 14.14
N LYS A 234 -18.77 24.56 14.51
CA LYS A 234 -19.68 23.97 15.50
C LYS A 234 -19.51 24.57 16.89
N TRP A 235 -18.26 24.72 17.33
CA TRP A 235 -17.95 25.18 18.69
C TRP A 235 -17.64 26.68 18.77
N LYS A 236 -17.72 27.41 17.65
CA LYS A 236 -17.41 28.84 17.54
C LYS A 236 -16.04 29.19 18.16
N SER A 237 -15.01 28.40 17.80
CA SER A 237 -13.69 28.45 18.42
C SER A 237 -12.58 28.21 17.41
N ASN A 238 -11.61 29.13 17.33
CA ASN A 238 -10.45 28.97 16.44
C ASN A 238 -9.47 27.88 16.91
N LYS A 239 -9.64 27.35 18.13
CA LYS A 239 -8.77 26.32 18.70
C LYS A 239 -8.76 25.03 17.86
N ASN A 240 -9.90 24.66 17.27
CA ASN A 240 -10.00 23.47 16.44
C ASN A 240 -9.19 23.61 15.14
N LEU A 241 -9.27 24.78 14.49
CA LEU A 241 -8.48 25.08 13.30
C LEU A 241 -6.97 25.18 13.61
N ILE A 242 -6.58 25.83 14.70
CA ILE A 242 -5.18 25.86 15.16
C ILE A 242 -4.65 24.45 15.41
N SER A 243 -5.44 23.61 16.09
CA SER A 243 -5.10 22.22 16.37
C SER A 243 -4.90 21.41 15.08
N ALA A 244 -5.76 21.63 14.08
CA ALA A 244 -5.60 21.04 12.75
C ALA A 244 -4.29 21.49 12.08
N PHE A 245 -3.99 22.78 12.04
CA PHE A 245 -2.75 23.29 11.44
C PHE A 245 -1.49 22.78 12.13
N ILE A 246 -1.49 22.68 13.46
CA ILE A 246 -0.36 22.09 14.20
C ILE A 246 -0.18 20.61 13.80
N ALA A 247 -1.26 19.83 13.72
CA ALA A 247 -1.18 18.43 13.31
C ALA A 247 -0.70 18.28 11.85
N ILE A 248 -1.20 19.12 10.95
CA ILE A 248 -0.81 19.16 9.53
C ILE A 248 0.68 19.51 9.40
N PHE A 249 1.15 20.51 10.14
CA PHE A 249 2.56 20.88 10.17
C PHE A 249 3.44 19.70 10.63
N MET A 250 3.04 19.01 11.71
CA MET A 250 3.78 17.83 12.19
C MET A 250 3.82 16.69 11.17
N LEU A 251 2.70 16.38 10.50
CA LEU A 251 2.67 15.38 9.43
C LEU A 251 3.57 15.78 8.26
N THR A 252 3.48 17.03 7.82
CA THR A 252 4.28 17.56 6.72
C THR A 252 5.78 17.53 7.05
N MET A 253 6.14 17.87 8.29
CA MET A 253 7.51 17.76 8.78
C MET A 253 7.99 16.30 8.77
N GLY A 254 7.13 15.36 9.18
CA GLY A 254 7.42 13.93 9.11
C GLY A 254 7.70 13.44 7.68
N VAL A 255 6.89 13.88 6.70
CA VAL A 255 7.15 13.61 5.27
C VAL A 255 8.48 14.21 4.84
N GLY A 256 8.74 15.47 5.19
CA GLY A 256 9.99 16.18 4.90
C GLY A 256 11.23 15.44 5.43
N LEU A 257 11.15 14.87 6.63
CA LEU A 257 12.22 14.04 7.20
C LEU A 257 12.44 12.75 6.40
N ASN A 258 11.35 12.07 6.00
CA ASN A 258 11.44 10.85 5.21
C ASN A 258 12.12 11.08 3.84
N ILE A 259 11.77 12.18 3.16
CA ILE A 259 12.31 12.50 1.83
C ILE A 259 13.61 13.32 1.88
N SER A 260 14.11 13.65 3.07
CA SER A 260 15.32 14.45 3.23
C SER A 260 16.55 13.88 2.49
N PRO A 261 16.79 12.56 2.41
CA PRO A 261 17.90 12.03 1.61
C PRO A 261 17.73 12.33 0.12
N ASN A 262 16.50 12.28 -0.39
CA ASN A 262 16.17 12.60 -1.78
C ASN A 262 16.41 14.09 -2.07
N LEU A 263 16.00 14.98 -1.15
CA LEU A 263 16.23 16.42 -1.27
C LEU A 263 17.72 16.76 -1.26
N ILE A 264 18.49 16.16 -0.35
CA ILE A 264 19.95 16.34 -0.28
C ILE A 264 20.63 15.84 -1.56
N HIS A 265 20.19 14.70 -2.09
CA HIS A 265 20.73 14.17 -3.36
C HIS A 265 20.42 15.10 -4.54
N SER A 266 19.17 15.56 -4.66
CA SER A 266 18.75 16.50 -5.71
C SER A 266 19.53 17.82 -5.63
N TYR A 267 19.79 18.33 -4.43
CA TYR A 267 20.64 19.51 -4.23
C TYR A 267 22.09 19.28 -4.68
N LYS A 268 22.68 18.11 -4.40
CA LYS A 268 24.07 17.79 -4.74
C LYS A 268 24.29 17.47 -6.23
N TYR A 269 23.36 16.76 -6.86
CA TYR A 269 23.53 16.20 -8.20
C TYR A 269 22.56 16.76 -9.24
N GLY A 270 21.81 17.80 -8.87
CA GLY A 270 20.74 18.37 -9.69
C GLY A 270 19.47 17.52 -9.69
N SER A 271 18.34 18.15 -10.00
CA SER A 271 17.06 17.46 -10.19
C SER A 271 17.12 16.53 -11.40
N ASN A 272 16.37 15.43 -11.34
CA ASN A 272 16.22 14.50 -12.46
C ASN A 272 14.83 14.67 -13.09
N PRO A 273 14.70 15.41 -14.21
CA PRO A 273 13.40 15.68 -14.80
C PRO A 273 12.79 14.47 -15.50
N THR A 274 13.54 13.38 -15.70
CA THR A 274 13.08 12.21 -16.45
C THR A 274 12.37 11.19 -15.57
N VAL A 275 12.55 11.23 -14.25
CA VAL A 275 12.01 10.26 -13.29
C VAL A 275 10.72 10.77 -12.69
N ALA A 276 9.77 9.86 -12.43
CA ALA A 276 8.50 10.15 -11.76
C ALA A 276 7.73 11.31 -12.41
N GLN A 277 7.79 11.43 -13.75
CA GLN A 277 6.93 12.36 -14.48
C GLN A 277 5.47 11.96 -14.29
N ARG A 278 4.64 12.95 -13.93
CA ARG A 278 3.21 12.79 -13.67
C ARG A 278 2.46 13.91 -14.37
N PHE A 279 1.28 13.60 -14.88
CA PHE A 279 0.43 14.55 -15.60
C PHE A 279 -0.85 14.81 -14.82
N ALA A 280 -1.35 16.05 -14.87
CA ALA A 280 -2.57 16.42 -14.16
C ALA A 280 -3.77 15.52 -14.51
N MET A 281 -3.88 15.10 -15.79
CA MET A 281 -4.91 14.17 -16.27
C MET A 281 -4.93 12.83 -15.53
N GLU A 282 -3.81 12.38 -14.96
CA GLU A 282 -3.75 11.14 -14.20
C GLU A 282 -4.59 11.20 -12.92
N SER A 283 -4.83 12.41 -12.38
CA SER A 283 -5.70 12.61 -11.22
C SER A 283 -7.15 12.28 -11.51
N GLU A 284 -7.60 12.48 -12.76
CA GLU A 284 -8.94 12.05 -13.19
C GLU A 284 -8.96 10.59 -13.63
N TYR A 285 -7.94 10.16 -14.35
CA TYR A 285 -7.84 8.77 -14.81
C TYR A 285 -7.81 7.78 -13.63
N HIS A 286 -7.12 8.13 -12.54
CA HIS A 286 -7.09 7.37 -11.29
C HIS A 286 -7.98 7.98 -10.19
N GLY A 287 -8.97 8.79 -10.57
CA GLY A 287 -9.94 9.37 -9.65
C GLY A 287 -10.90 8.32 -9.06
N LEU A 288 -11.51 8.66 -7.93
CA LEU A 288 -12.48 7.80 -7.25
C LEU A 288 -13.82 7.80 -8.00
N LYS A 289 -14.40 6.62 -8.18
CA LYS A 289 -15.78 6.47 -8.65
C LYS A 289 -16.66 5.89 -7.55
N LEU A 290 -17.77 6.56 -7.27
CA LEU A 290 -18.75 6.12 -6.28
C LEU A 290 -19.20 4.67 -6.51
N ILE A 291 -19.57 4.36 -7.76
CA ILE A 291 -20.10 3.03 -8.10
C ILE A 291 -19.09 1.91 -7.88
N GLN A 292 -17.79 2.14 -8.05
CA GLN A 292 -16.77 1.12 -7.80
C GLN A 292 -16.57 0.81 -6.31
N MET A 293 -16.98 1.71 -5.40
CA MET A 293 -17.05 1.41 -3.97
C MET A 293 -18.25 0.53 -3.61
N LEU A 294 -19.34 0.63 -4.40
CA LEU A 294 -20.60 -0.10 -4.19
C LEU A 294 -20.66 -1.45 -4.92
N LEU A 295 -19.92 -1.59 -6.02
CA LEU A 295 -19.87 -2.81 -6.81
C LEU A 295 -19.17 -3.94 -6.04
N PRO A 296 -19.54 -5.21 -6.29
CA PRO A 296 -18.78 -6.35 -5.81
C PRO A 296 -17.32 -6.27 -6.26
N GLN A 297 -16.41 -6.87 -5.48
CA GLN A 297 -15.01 -6.88 -5.85
C GLN A 297 -14.76 -7.75 -7.13
N PRO A 298 -13.79 -7.40 -8.01
CA PRO A 298 -13.66 -8.04 -9.33
C PRO A 298 -13.43 -9.56 -9.33
N LEU A 299 -12.80 -10.10 -8.29
CA LEU A 299 -12.49 -11.52 -8.09
C LEU A 299 -13.42 -12.16 -7.04
N HIS A 300 -14.66 -11.68 -6.90
CA HIS A 300 -15.65 -12.16 -5.93
C HIS A 300 -15.82 -13.69 -5.94
N ARG A 301 -16.12 -14.35 -4.82
CA ARG A 301 -16.33 -15.80 -4.75
C ARG A 301 -17.50 -16.29 -5.60
N SER A 302 -18.62 -15.56 -5.58
CA SER A 302 -19.77 -15.76 -6.47
C SER A 302 -19.49 -15.32 -7.91
N ALA A 303 -19.70 -16.23 -8.87
CA ALA A 303 -19.54 -15.96 -10.29
C ALA A 303 -20.51 -14.89 -10.82
N LEU A 304 -21.74 -14.85 -10.29
CA LEU A 304 -22.72 -13.84 -10.68
C LEU A 304 -22.25 -12.43 -10.32
N LEU A 305 -21.73 -12.27 -9.09
CA LEU A 305 -21.22 -10.99 -8.60
C LEU A 305 -19.96 -10.54 -9.36
N ARG A 306 -19.06 -11.47 -9.71
CA ARG A 306 -17.93 -11.18 -10.61
C ARG A 306 -18.39 -10.66 -11.97
N LYS A 307 -19.42 -11.27 -12.55
CA LYS A 307 -19.95 -10.90 -13.87
C LYS A 307 -20.49 -9.46 -13.87
N ILE A 308 -21.11 -9.02 -12.79
CA ILE A 308 -21.60 -7.63 -12.64
C ILE A 308 -20.43 -6.64 -12.71
N SER A 309 -19.41 -6.83 -11.89
CA SER A 309 -18.25 -5.94 -11.86
C SER A 309 -17.44 -5.98 -13.15
N THR A 310 -17.29 -7.16 -13.74
CA THR A 310 -16.61 -7.33 -15.05
C THR A 310 -17.36 -6.58 -16.14
N LYS A 311 -18.69 -6.72 -16.21
CA LYS A 311 -19.51 -6.00 -17.18
C LYS A 311 -19.37 -4.48 -17.02
N TYR A 312 -19.42 -3.97 -15.79
CA TYR A 312 -19.20 -2.54 -15.55
C TYR A 312 -17.82 -2.09 -16.04
N ASN A 313 -16.77 -2.81 -15.62
CA ASN A 313 -15.38 -2.47 -15.91
C ASN A 313 -15.04 -2.50 -17.42
N GLN A 314 -15.74 -3.32 -18.20
CA GLN A 314 -15.56 -3.41 -19.67
C GLN A 314 -16.44 -2.42 -20.44
N THR A 315 -17.52 -1.91 -19.84
CA THR A 315 -18.53 -1.07 -20.54
C THR A 315 -18.28 0.42 -20.35
N PHE A 316 -17.87 0.83 -19.14
CA PHE A 316 -17.81 2.25 -18.79
C PHE A 316 -16.38 2.82 -18.90
N PRO A 317 -16.21 4.08 -19.33
CA PRO A 317 -14.89 4.71 -19.49
C PRO A 317 -14.25 5.01 -18.13
N LEU A 318 -12.98 5.43 -18.09
CA LEU A 318 -12.27 5.83 -16.85
C LEU A 318 -12.28 4.76 -15.77
N VAL A 319 -12.15 3.50 -16.19
CA VAL A 319 -11.92 2.36 -15.32
C VAL A 319 -10.42 2.07 -15.38
N ALA A 320 -9.74 2.28 -14.26
CA ALA A 320 -8.32 2.07 -14.08
C ALA A 320 -8.11 1.33 -12.74
N GLU A 321 -7.08 1.72 -12.00
CA GLU A 321 -6.82 1.25 -10.64
C GLU A 321 -8.02 1.37 -9.68
N ASN A 322 -8.94 2.30 -9.96
CA ASN A 322 -10.17 2.54 -9.22
C ASN A 322 -11.14 1.33 -9.20
N MET A 323 -10.98 0.36 -10.10
CA MET A 323 -11.72 -0.93 -10.06
C MET A 323 -11.49 -1.75 -8.78
N THR A 324 -10.42 -1.44 -8.03
CA THR A 324 -10.04 -2.10 -6.77
C THR A 324 -10.60 -1.39 -5.52
N ALA A 325 -11.48 -0.40 -5.69
CA ALA A 325 -12.00 0.45 -4.60
C ALA A 325 -13.20 -0.13 -3.84
N SER A 326 -13.67 -1.33 -4.18
CA SER A 326 -14.84 -1.96 -3.56
C SER A 326 -14.72 -2.04 -2.04
N LEU A 327 -15.81 -1.70 -1.34
CA LEU A 327 -15.90 -1.75 0.13
C LEU A 327 -16.51 -3.06 0.65
N GLY A 328 -16.93 -3.94 -0.26
CA GLY A 328 -17.86 -5.03 0.05
C GLY A 328 -19.26 -4.52 0.40
N LEU A 329 -20.24 -5.41 0.51
CA LEU A 329 -21.63 -5.06 0.73
C LEU A 329 -21.85 -4.38 2.09
N ILE A 330 -21.20 -4.85 3.16
CA ILE A 330 -21.34 -4.24 4.50
C ILE A 330 -20.78 -2.80 4.49
N GLY A 331 -19.61 -2.59 3.90
CA GLY A 331 -19.03 -1.26 3.73
C GLY A 331 -19.89 -0.38 2.83
N SER A 332 -20.49 -0.94 1.78
CA SER A 332 -21.42 -0.23 0.89
C SER A 332 -22.69 0.22 1.62
N CYS A 333 -23.30 -0.63 2.45
CA CYS A 333 -24.41 -0.26 3.32
C CYS A 333 -24.02 0.88 4.28
N GLY A 334 -22.83 0.79 4.87
CA GLY A 334 -22.28 1.87 5.71
C GLY A 334 -22.12 3.20 4.96
N LEU A 335 -21.66 3.15 3.71
CA LEU A 335 -21.53 4.32 2.85
C LEU A 335 -22.90 4.91 2.50
N ILE A 336 -23.90 4.07 2.21
CA ILE A 336 -25.29 4.52 1.96
C ILE A 336 -25.85 5.21 3.21
N ILE A 337 -25.63 4.66 4.41
CA ILE A 337 -26.05 5.31 5.67
C ILE A 337 -25.36 6.68 5.82
N ILE A 338 -24.06 6.76 5.54
CA ILE A 338 -23.31 8.03 5.57
C ILE A 338 -23.93 9.06 4.62
N LEU A 339 -24.20 8.67 3.37
CA LEU A 339 -24.80 9.57 2.38
C LEU A 339 -26.21 10.01 2.78
N ALA A 340 -27.01 9.07 3.29
CA ALA A 340 -28.35 9.37 3.80
C ALA A 340 -28.28 10.36 4.97
N VAL A 341 -27.36 10.19 5.92
CA VAL A 341 -27.15 11.13 7.03
C VAL A 341 -26.68 12.49 6.53
N ALA A 342 -25.73 12.54 5.60
CA ALA A 342 -25.21 13.80 5.05
C ALA A 342 -26.30 14.61 4.35
N ILE A 343 -27.20 13.94 3.62
CA ILE A 343 -28.32 14.57 2.92
C ILE A 343 -29.44 14.92 3.90
N ALA A 344 -29.81 14.01 4.81
CA ALA A 344 -31.00 14.17 5.63
C ALA A 344 -30.82 15.14 6.81
N THR A 345 -29.64 15.18 7.44
CA THR A 345 -29.42 15.98 8.66
C THR A 345 -29.70 17.49 8.49
N PRO A 346 -29.38 18.12 7.34
CA PRO A 346 -29.76 19.52 7.09
C PRO A 346 -31.27 19.77 7.00
N PHE A 347 -32.05 18.82 6.46
CA PHE A 347 -33.50 19.00 6.22
C PHE A 347 -34.36 18.49 7.38
N PHE A 348 -33.88 17.48 8.09
CA PHE A 348 -34.62 16.79 9.13
C PHE A 348 -33.86 16.90 10.44
N ARG A 349 -34.55 17.33 11.51
CA ARG A 349 -33.97 17.47 12.86
C ARG A 349 -33.76 16.12 13.55
N PHE A 350 -33.10 15.18 12.88
CA PHE A 350 -32.78 13.88 13.43
C PHE A 350 -31.70 13.99 14.51
N GLN A 351 -31.92 13.30 15.63
CA GLN A 351 -30.88 13.10 16.64
C GLN A 351 -29.94 11.98 16.16
N VAL A 352 -28.88 12.38 15.45
CA VAL A 352 -27.84 11.48 14.97
C VAL A 352 -26.63 11.55 15.90
N ASP A 353 -25.99 10.41 16.15
CA ASP A 353 -24.76 10.34 16.92
C ASP A 353 -23.66 11.24 16.32
N SER A 354 -22.95 11.96 17.20
CA SER A 354 -21.97 12.97 16.76
C SER A 354 -20.78 12.37 16.01
N HIS A 355 -20.41 11.10 16.26
CA HIS A 355 -19.38 10.40 15.51
C HIS A 355 -19.87 10.13 14.09
N ILE A 356 -21.11 9.64 13.93
CA ILE A 356 -21.70 9.38 12.61
C ILE A 356 -21.83 10.69 11.81
N GLN A 357 -22.25 11.79 12.43
CA GLN A 357 -22.30 13.10 11.77
C GLN A 357 -20.93 13.55 11.26
N LEU A 358 -19.88 13.41 12.08
CA LEU A 358 -18.53 13.77 11.66
C LEU A 358 -18.03 12.86 10.53
N LEU A 359 -18.21 11.54 10.66
CA LEU A 359 -17.83 10.58 9.63
C LEU A 359 -18.56 10.85 8.32
N ALA A 360 -19.83 11.24 8.37
CA ALA A 360 -20.59 11.63 7.20
C ALA A 360 -20.00 12.89 6.54
N PHE A 361 -19.75 13.94 7.32
CA PHE A 361 -19.13 15.16 6.83
C PHE A 361 -17.75 14.91 6.21
N LEU A 362 -16.87 14.19 6.91
CA LEU A 362 -15.52 13.88 6.44
C LEU A 362 -15.53 13.03 5.17
N THR A 363 -16.42 12.03 5.11
CA THR A 363 -16.56 11.19 3.91
C THR A 363 -17.05 12.00 2.72
N SER A 364 -18.05 12.87 2.91
CA SER A 364 -18.52 13.78 1.85
C SER A 364 -17.43 14.74 1.39
N PHE A 365 -16.68 15.34 2.31
CA PHE A 365 -15.56 16.24 1.99
C PHE A 365 -14.49 15.52 1.17
N LEU A 366 -14.05 14.34 1.63
CA LEU A 366 -13.03 13.54 0.93
C LEU A 366 -13.54 13.05 -0.42
N PHE A 367 -14.82 12.66 -0.52
CA PHE A 367 -15.43 12.23 -1.77
C PHE A 367 -15.45 13.35 -2.82
N LEU A 368 -15.89 14.57 -2.46
CA LEU A 368 -15.87 15.73 -3.35
C LEU A 368 -14.46 16.08 -3.83
N PHE A 369 -13.45 15.86 -2.98
CA PHE A 369 -12.08 16.11 -3.36
C PHE A 369 -11.56 15.07 -4.36
N THR A 370 -11.87 13.80 -4.13
CA THR A 370 -11.18 12.67 -4.78
C THR A 370 -11.94 12.05 -5.94
N THR A 371 -13.22 12.36 -6.11
CA THR A 371 -14.01 11.82 -7.22
C THR A 371 -13.52 12.36 -8.57
N ILE A 372 -13.81 11.63 -9.65
CA ILE A 372 -13.48 12.08 -11.01
C ILE A 372 -14.18 13.43 -11.28
N GLY A 373 -13.40 14.42 -11.72
CA GLY A 373 -13.86 15.81 -11.87
C GLY A 373 -13.94 16.60 -10.54
N GLY A 374 -13.44 16.06 -9.44
CA GLY A 374 -13.39 16.69 -8.12
C GLY A 374 -12.24 17.68 -7.94
N PHE A 375 -12.10 18.23 -6.72
CA PHE A 375 -11.06 19.23 -6.41
C PHE A 375 -9.61 18.74 -6.60
N ALA A 376 -9.40 17.43 -6.61
CA ALA A 376 -8.13 16.79 -6.97
C ALA A 376 -7.61 17.25 -8.34
N SER A 377 -8.48 17.40 -9.35
CA SER A 377 -8.07 17.87 -10.69
C SER A 377 -7.51 19.28 -10.63
N ILE A 378 -8.15 20.16 -9.85
CA ILE A 378 -7.71 21.56 -9.66
C ILE A 378 -6.38 21.58 -8.90
N PHE A 379 -6.24 20.77 -7.85
CA PHE A 379 -4.98 20.63 -7.11
C PHE A 379 -3.85 20.15 -8.03
N ALA A 380 -4.12 19.16 -8.87
CA ALA A 380 -3.14 18.61 -9.80
C ALA A 380 -2.69 19.62 -10.87
N LEU A 381 -3.62 20.46 -11.34
CA LEU A 381 -3.37 21.48 -12.34
C LEU A 381 -2.64 22.71 -11.78
N LEU A 382 -3.05 23.19 -10.59
CA LEU A 382 -2.57 24.46 -10.04
C LEU A 382 -1.42 24.32 -9.04
N ILE A 383 -1.29 23.16 -8.39
CA ILE A 383 -0.31 22.96 -7.31
C ILE A 383 0.69 21.87 -7.69
N THR A 384 0.27 20.62 -7.84
CA THR A 384 1.18 19.53 -8.22
C THR A 384 0.45 18.24 -8.64
N PRO A 385 0.86 17.58 -9.75
CA PRO A 385 0.30 16.30 -10.18
C PRO A 385 0.93 15.07 -9.47
N MET A 386 1.83 15.26 -8.49
CA MET A 386 2.57 14.15 -7.86
C MET A 386 1.67 13.16 -7.10
N ILE A 387 0.52 13.62 -6.59
CA ILE A 387 -0.53 12.77 -6.04
C ILE A 387 -1.55 12.51 -7.16
N ARG A 388 -1.41 11.37 -7.85
CA ARG A 388 -2.29 11.02 -8.99
C ARG A 388 -3.38 10.00 -8.67
N ALA A 389 -3.11 9.05 -7.78
CA ALA A 389 -4.00 7.91 -7.53
C ALA A 389 -5.00 8.19 -6.40
N TRP A 390 -5.97 9.07 -6.67
CA TRP A 390 -6.94 9.53 -5.68
C TRP A 390 -7.93 8.46 -5.24
N ASN A 391 -8.17 7.44 -6.07
CA ASN A 391 -8.97 6.26 -5.73
C ASN A 391 -8.51 5.53 -4.46
N ARG A 392 -7.23 5.70 -4.06
CA ARG A 392 -6.66 5.09 -2.84
C ARG A 392 -7.28 5.61 -1.55
N ILE A 393 -8.02 6.72 -1.61
CA ILE A 393 -8.85 7.21 -0.50
C ILE A 393 -9.97 6.23 -0.10
N SER A 394 -10.30 5.26 -0.95
CA SER A 394 -11.38 4.31 -0.70
C SER A 394 -11.25 3.59 0.65
N VAL A 395 -10.03 3.41 1.17
CA VAL A 395 -9.79 2.78 2.48
C VAL A 395 -10.16 3.71 3.64
N PHE A 396 -9.95 5.02 3.51
CA PHE A 396 -10.44 6.00 4.51
C PHE A 396 -11.97 5.98 4.55
N ILE A 397 -12.59 6.02 3.37
CA ILE A 397 -14.05 5.93 3.24
C ILE A 397 -14.55 4.57 3.76
N GLY A 398 -13.83 3.49 3.48
CA GLY A 398 -14.12 2.15 3.96
C GLY A 398 -14.11 2.03 5.48
N PHE A 399 -13.10 2.63 6.16
CA PHE A 399 -13.08 2.67 7.62
C PHE A 399 -14.27 3.44 8.19
N ALA A 400 -14.54 4.63 7.64
CA ALA A 400 -15.67 5.46 8.07
C ALA A 400 -17.01 4.75 7.86
N ALA A 401 -17.21 4.14 6.70
CA ALA A 401 -18.41 3.41 6.34
C ALA A 401 -18.65 2.19 7.23
N ILE A 402 -17.62 1.35 7.44
CA ILE A 402 -17.72 0.18 8.33
C ILE A 402 -17.99 0.64 9.77
N THR A 403 -17.32 1.67 10.25
CA THR A 403 -17.54 2.23 11.59
C THR A 403 -18.98 2.73 11.75
N THR A 404 -19.49 3.50 10.79
CA THR A 404 -20.89 3.97 10.81
C THR A 404 -21.88 2.82 10.76
N PHE A 405 -21.66 1.82 9.92
CA PHE A 405 -22.52 0.64 9.85
C PHE A 405 -22.60 -0.06 11.20
N ILE A 406 -21.44 -0.36 11.80
CA ILE A 406 -21.35 -1.08 13.07
C ILE A 406 -21.99 -0.31 14.22
N LEU A 407 -21.75 1.01 14.32
CA LEU A 407 -22.40 1.86 15.31
C LEU A 407 -23.94 1.88 15.12
N SER A 408 -24.39 1.96 13.87
CA SER A 408 -25.82 1.95 13.54
C SER A 408 -26.48 0.61 13.88
N THR A 409 -25.81 -0.51 13.59
CA THR A 409 -26.28 -1.86 13.96
C THR A 409 -26.34 -2.03 15.48
N GLU A 410 -25.32 -1.58 16.21
CA GLU A 410 -25.29 -1.68 17.67
C GLU A 410 -26.43 -0.86 18.29
N GLN A 411 -26.65 0.37 17.81
CA GLN A 411 -27.76 1.22 18.26
C GLN A 411 -29.13 0.61 17.91
N PHE A 412 -29.27 0.02 16.72
CA PHE A 412 -30.48 -0.66 16.30
C PHE A 412 -30.81 -1.85 17.22
N LEU A 413 -29.84 -2.72 17.51
CA LEU A 413 -30.05 -3.86 18.41
C LEU A 413 -30.41 -3.41 19.83
N LYS A 414 -29.73 -2.40 20.36
CA LYS A 414 -30.06 -1.82 21.68
C LYS A 414 -31.49 -1.27 21.75
N LYS A 415 -31.99 -0.74 20.64
CA LYS A 415 -33.34 -0.16 20.55
C LYS A 415 -34.43 -1.23 20.45
N PHE A 416 -34.21 -2.30 19.68
CA PHE A 416 -35.25 -3.25 19.32
C PHE A 416 -35.14 -4.62 20.02
N THR A 417 -34.04 -4.92 20.70
CA THR A 417 -33.83 -6.22 21.38
C THR A 417 -34.00 -6.08 22.89
N TYR A 418 -34.74 -7.00 23.51
CA TYR A 418 -34.85 -7.08 24.96
C TYR A 418 -33.48 -7.24 25.63
N LYS A 419 -33.22 -6.51 26.72
CA LYS A 419 -31.92 -6.48 27.41
C LYS A 419 -31.35 -7.87 27.73
N ARG A 420 -32.19 -8.83 28.14
CA ARG A 420 -31.77 -10.20 28.46
C ARG A 420 -31.22 -11.00 27.28
N PHE A 421 -31.60 -10.64 26.05
CA PHE A 421 -31.19 -11.30 24.80
C PHE A 421 -30.20 -10.46 23.98
N LEU A 422 -29.93 -9.21 24.38
CA LEU A 422 -29.08 -8.30 23.63
C LEU A 422 -27.70 -8.89 23.39
N LYS A 423 -27.11 -9.53 24.40
CA LYS A 423 -25.76 -10.09 24.26
C LYS A 423 -25.71 -11.24 23.25
N GLN A 424 -26.71 -12.13 23.25
CA GLN A 424 -26.81 -13.22 22.27
C GLN A 424 -27.05 -12.66 20.86
N ALA A 425 -27.92 -11.66 20.72
CA ALA A 425 -28.17 -11.00 19.44
C ALA A 425 -26.89 -10.34 18.89
N GLU A 426 -26.14 -9.62 19.73
CA GLU A 426 -24.83 -9.06 19.36
C GLU A 426 -23.86 -10.14 18.85
N ILE A 427 -23.78 -11.29 19.53
CA ILE A 427 -22.91 -12.40 19.13
C ILE A 427 -23.32 -12.98 17.78
N TYR A 428 -24.61 -13.32 17.60
CA TYR A 428 -25.09 -13.93 16.37
C TYR A 428 -24.97 -12.99 15.18
N VAL A 429 -25.32 -11.71 15.36
CA VAL A 429 -25.15 -10.68 14.32
C VAL A 429 -23.66 -10.47 14.02
N GLY A 430 -22.80 -10.40 15.05
CA GLY A 430 -21.36 -10.26 14.87
C GLY A 430 -20.74 -11.40 14.07
N ILE A 431 -21.09 -12.66 14.40
CA ILE A 431 -20.64 -13.86 13.67
C ILE A 431 -21.15 -13.84 12.23
N PHE A 432 -22.43 -13.55 12.02
CA PHE A 432 -23.02 -13.45 10.69
C PHE A 432 -22.28 -12.41 9.83
N LEU A 433 -22.07 -11.20 10.36
CA LEU A 433 -21.38 -10.13 9.65
C LEU A 433 -19.93 -10.51 9.32
N ILE A 434 -19.20 -11.18 10.22
CA ILE A 434 -17.84 -11.67 9.95
C ILE A 434 -17.85 -12.72 8.84
N CYS A 435 -18.66 -13.77 8.96
CA CYS A 435 -18.71 -14.84 7.98
C CYS A 435 -19.13 -14.33 6.60
N PHE A 436 -20.16 -13.49 6.55
CA PHE A 436 -20.65 -12.88 5.32
C PHE A 436 -19.63 -11.91 4.72
N GLY A 437 -19.05 -11.01 5.54
CA GLY A 437 -18.07 -10.04 5.08
C GLY A 437 -16.80 -10.70 4.54
N VAL A 438 -16.28 -11.75 5.21
CA VAL A 438 -15.14 -12.52 4.70
C VAL A 438 -15.49 -13.20 3.37
N TRP A 439 -16.69 -13.75 3.23
CA TRP A 439 -17.13 -14.33 1.95
C TRP A 439 -17.24 -13.29 0.82
N ASP A 440 -17.77 -12.10 1.14
CA ASP A 440 -18.03 -11.02 0.18
C ASP A 440 -16.76 -10.26 -0.24
N GLN A 441 -15.87 -9.96 0.72
CA GLN A 441 -14.71 -9.10 0.50
C GLN A 441 -13.48 -9.86 -0.02
N THR A 442 -13.41 -11.18 0.16
CA THR A 442 -12.22 -11.97 -0.21
C THR A 442 -12.43 -12.79 -1.47
N PHE A 443 -11.34 -13.29 -2.04
CA PHE A 443 -11.34 -14.20 -3.17
C PHE A 443 -10.68 -15.53 -2.77
N THR A 444 -10.93 -16.57 -3.57
CA THR A 444 -10.24 -17.86 -3.42
C THR A 444 -9.18 -17.97 -4.50
N ARG A 445 -7.93 -18.18 -4.10
CA ARG A 445 -6.85 -18.50 -5.04
C ARG A 445 -6.87 -19.97 -5.41
N THR A 446 -6.62 -20.29 -6.67
CA THR A 446 -6.55 -21.67 -7.13
C THR A 446 -5.21 -22.30 -6.77
N LYS A 447 -5.19 -23.62 -6.50
CA LYS A 447 -3.95 -24.37 -6.26
C LYS A 447 -2.99 -24.30 -7.46
N LEU A 448 -3.54 -24.28 -8.69
CA LEU A 448 -2.76 -24.21 -9.92
C LEU A 448 -1.96 -22.90 -10.03
N GLU A 449 -2.55 -21.76 -9.67
CA GLU A 449 -1.84 -20.47 -9.65
C GLU A 449 -0.67 -20.49 -8.67
N VAL A 450 -0.86 -21.07 -7.47
CA VAL A 450 0.21 -21.19 -6.47
C VAL A 450 1.36 -22.07 -6.97
N ILE A 451 1.03 -23.20 -7.60
CA ILE A 451 2.03 -24.12 -8.18
C ILE A 451 2.78 -23.46 -9.33
N SER A 452 2.06 -22.77 -10.23
CA SER A 452 2.65 -22.08 -11.38
C SER A 452 3.68 -21.01 -10.94
N LEU A 453 3.32 -20.17 -9.96
CA LEU A 453 4.24 -19.16 -9.43
C LEU A 453 5.46 -19.76 -8.74
N LYS A 454 5.25 -20.84 -7.97
CA LYS A 454 6.34 -21.58 -7.35
C LYS A 454 7.31 -22.12 -8.41
N ASN A 455 6.79 -22.74 -9.47
CA ASN A 455 7.62 -23.31 -10.53
C ASN A 455 8.41 -22.23 -11.27
N GLN A 456 7.80 -21.09 -11.58
CA GLN A 456 8.49 -19.96 -12.20
C GLN A 456 9.60 -19.41 -11.29
N PHE A 457 9.32 -19.23 -10.00
CA PHE A 457 10.31 -18.80 -9.02
C PHE A 457 11.49 -19.77 -8.92
N LEU A 458 11.22 -21.07 -8.87
CA LEU A 458 12.25 -22.10 -8.78
C LEU A 458 13.09 -22.19 -10.05
N ASN A 459 12.47 -22.09 -11.23
CA ASN A 459 13.18 -22.07 -12.50
C ASN A 459 14.20 -20.92 -12.55
N ASP A 460 13.77 -19.70 -12.21
CA ASP A 460 14.65 -18.52 -12.16
C ASP A 460 15.78 -18.71 -11.12
N ALA A 461 15.44 -19.22 -9.93
CA ALA A 461 16.41 -19.49 -8.86
C ALA A 461 17.49 -20.49 -9.29
N MET A 462 17.08 -21.61 -9.89
CA MET A 462 18.00 -22.65 -10.37
C MET A 462 18.88 -22.14 -11.50
N PHE A 463 18.32 -21.34 -12.42
CA PHE A 463 19.05 -20.74 -13.52
C PHE A 463 20.13 -19.77 -13.01
N VAL A 464 19.77 -18.83 -12.15
CA VAL A 464 20.72 -17.85 -11.60
C VAL A 464 21.79 -18.50 -10.74
N LYS A 465 21.45 -19.54 -9.98
CA LYS A 465 22.43 -20.29 -9.18
C LYS A 465 23.50 -20.99 -10.04
N LYS A 466 23.16 -21.46 -11.26
CA LYS A 466 24.14 -22.00 -12.21
C LYS A 466 25.12 -20.92 -12.67
N ILE A 467 24.62 -19.71 -12.96
CA ILE A 467 25.45 -18.56 -13.33
C ILE A 467 26.38 -18.17 -12.19
N GLU A 468 25.85 -18.01 -10.98
CA GLU A 468 26.62 -17.61 -9.80
C GLU A 468 27.73 -18.60 -9.45
N LYS A 469 27.48 -19.91 -9.67
CA LYS A 469 28.51 -20.94 -9.50
C LYS A 469 29.63 -20.85 -10.55
N LEU A 470 29.30 -20.47 -11.79
CA LEU A 470 30.27 -20.36 -12.88
C LEU A 470 31.14 -19.11 -12.76
N ILE A 471 30.54 -17.98 -12.37
CA ILE A 471 31.20 -16.66 -12.27
C ILE A 471 30.94 -16.04 -10.89
N PRO A 472 31.53 -16.59 -9.80
CA PRO A 472 31.34 -16.05 -8.47
C PRO A 472 31.85 -14.60 -8.40
N ASN A 473 31.07 -13.71 -7.79
CA ASN A 473 31.30 -12.25 -7.79
C ASN A 473 31.34 -11.59 -9.19
N GLY A 474 31.02 -12.32 -10.25
CA GLY A 474 31.11 -11.83 -11.62
C GLY A 474 30.06 -10.78 -11.97
N ALA A 475 30.32 -10.06 -13.05
CA ALA A 475 29.40 -9.07 -13.61
C ALA A 475 28.65 -9.62 -14.82
N VAL A 476 27.33 -9.36 -14.86
CA VAL A 476 26.40 -9.88 -15.88
C VAL A 476 25.73 -8.73 -16.62
N TYR A 477 25.95 -8.67 -17.93
CA TYR A 477 25.33 -7.71 -18.82
C TYR A 477 23.95 -8.21 -19.23
N GLN A 478 22.91 -7.40 -19.02
CA GLN A 478 21.53 -7.80 -19.22
C GLN A 478 20.94 -7.23 -20.50
N LEU A 479 20.29 -8.09 -21.27
CA LEU A 479 19.59 -7.76 -22.51
C LEU A 479 18.13 -8.29 -22.48
N PRO A 480 17.16 -7.55 -23.03
CA PRO A 480 17.33 -6.23 -23.63
C PRO A 480 17.51 -5.13 -22.58
N TYR A 481 18.11 -4.02 -22.99
CA TYR A 481 18.22 -2.83 -22.15
C TYR A 481 16.84 -2.19 -21.92
N ILE A 482 16.56 -1.81 -20.68
CA ILE A 482 15.37 -1.07 -20.27
C ILE A 482 15.79 0.11 -19.38
N PRO A 483 15.33 1.34 -19.65
CA PRO A 483 15.49 2.44 -18.69
C PRO A 483 14.70 2.15 -17.41
N PHE A 484 15.28 2.47 -16.25
CA PHE A 484 14.65 2.24 -14.95
C PHE A 484 14.49 3.56 -14.19
N PRO A 485 13.36 3.87 -13.51
CA PRO A 485 12.17 3.04 -13.31
C PRO A 485 10.99 3.39 -14.24
N GLU A 486 9.91 2.61 -14.13
CA GLU A 486 8.59 2.86 -14.72
C GLU A 486 8.56 3.02 -16.26
N GLU A 487 9.27 2.17 -17.01
CA GLU A 487 9.18 2.15 -18.48
C GLU A 487 8.18 1.11 -19.00
N VAL A 488 7.34 1.49 -19.95
CA VAL A 488 6.36 0.58 -20.55
C VAL A 488 6.98 -0.11 -21.76
N ILE A 489 6.91 -1.44 -21.79
CA ILE A 489 7.45 -2.25 -22.89
C ILE A 489 6.37 -3.19 -23.40
N ASN A 490 6.35 -3.41 -24.71
CA ASN A 490 5.48 -4.36 -25.39
C ASN A 490 6.08 -5.79 -25.35
N ASN A 491 5.29 -6.83 -25.62
CA ASN A 491 5.71 -8.24 -25.74
C ASN A 491 5.92 -9.03 -24.43
N ASN A 492 5.14 -8.79 -23.36
CA ASN A 492 5.18 -9.57 -22.10
C ASN A 492 6.49 -9.45 -21.27
N PHE A 493 7.32 -8.46 -21.55
CA PHE A 493 8.47 -8.07 -20.73
C PHE A 493 8.18 -6.72 -20.09
N TYR A 494 8.20 -6.67 -18.76
CA TYR A 494 7.78 -5.51 -17.97
C TYR A 494 8.98 -4.77 -17.38
N SER A 495 8.77 -3.54 -16.91
CA SER A 495 9.81 -2.59 -16.46
C SER A 495 10.81 -3.16 -15.45
N TYR A 496 10.41 -4.18 -14.69
CA TYR A 496 11.16 -4.71 -13.54
C TYR A 496 11.56 -6.18 -13.69
N ASP A 497 11.25 -6.83 -14.81
CA ASP A 497 11.74 -8.19 -15.09
C ASP A 497 13.27 -8.32 -15.05
N PRO A 498 14.08 -7.31 -15.43
CA PRO A 498 15.54 -7.39 -15.27
C PRO A 498 16.02 -7.65 -13.83
N PHE A 499 15.19 -7.42 -12.81
CA PHE A 499 15.58 -7.69 -11.43
C PHE A 499 15.52 -9.17 -11.03
N ARG A 500 14.96 -10.06 -11.85
CA ARG A 500 14.94 -11.52 -11.58
C ARG A 500 16.32 -12.07 -11.24
N GLY A 501 17.34 -11.66 -11.99
CA GLY A 501 18.73 -12.04 -11.74
C GLY A 501 19.19 -11.69 -10.33
N TYR A 502 19.16 -10.40 -10.00
CA TYR A 502 19.57 -9.90 -8.68
C TYR A 502 18.77 -10.53 -7.53
N LEU A 503 17.47 -10.74 -7.71
CA LEU A 503 16.61 -11.34 -6.70
C LEU A 503 17.02 -12.77 -6.33
N HIS A 504 17.70 -13.48 -7.22
CA HIS A 504 18.13 -14.88 -7.00
C HIS A 504 19.64 -15.05 -6.83
N SER A 505 20.42 -13.96 -6.77
CA SER A 505 21.87 -14.00 -6.59
C SER A 505 22.31 -13.34 -5.29
N SER A 506 23.46 -13.75 -4.76
CA SER A 506 24.05 -13.18 -3.55
C SER A 506 25.30 -12.33 -3.81
N THR A 507 26.02 -12.62 -4.89
CA THR A 507 27.36 -12.09 -5.20
C THR A 507 27.46 -11.48 -6.59
N LEU A 508 26.52 -11.81 -7.50
CA LEU A 508 26.56 -11.31 -8.88
C LEU A 508 26.25 -9.81 -8.96
N HIS A 509 26.93 -9.15 -9.90
CA HIS A 509 26.75 -7.73 -10.21
C HIS A 509 25.98 -7.59 -11.52
N TRP A 510 24.81 -6.95 -11.50
CA TRP A 510 23.92 -6.87 -12.66
C TRP A 510 23.93 -5.47 -13.27
N SER A 511 23.88 -5.35 -14.60
CA SER A 511 23.91 -4.05 -15.29
C SER A 511 22.64 -3.21 -15.12
N SER A 512 21.48 -3.82 -14.89
CA SER A 512 20.20 -3.10 -14.74
C SER A 512 20.04 -2.44 -13.38
N GLY A 513 19.14 -1.45 -13.30
CA GLY A 513 18.86 -0.70 -12.06
C GLY A 513 19.58 0.64 -11.95
N GLY A 514 20.23 1.10 -13.03
CA GLY A 514 20.68 2.49 -13.15
C GLY A 514 19.50 3.45 -13.32
N MET A 515 19.48 4.54 -12.56
CA MET A 515 18.41 5.54 -12.62
C MET A 515 18.38 6.25 -13.98
N LYS A 516 17.21 6.30 -14.62
CA LYS A 516 17.05 6.88 -15.94
C LYS A 516 17.40 8.37 -15.96
N GLY A 517 18.06 8.80 -17.02
CA GLY A 517 18.61 10.15 -17.13
C GLY A 517 19.88 10.38 -16.31
N ARG A 518 20.39 9.40 -15.56
CA ARG A 518 21.71 9.45 -14.90
C ARG A 518 22.76 8.70 -15.70
N ARG A 519 24.03 8.90 -15.33
CA ARG A 519 25.22 8.40 -16.06
C ARG A 519 25.12 6.92 -16.47
N GLY A 520 24.75 6.04 -15.54
CA GLY A 520 24.69 4.60 -15.82
C GLY A 520 23.62 4.24 -16.86
N ASP A 521 22.46 4.88 -16.78
CA ASP A 521 21.39 4.71 -17.77
C ASP A 521 21.80 5.26 -19.14
N LEU A 522 22.32 6.49 -19.20
CA LEU A 522 22.74 7.11 -20.47
C LEU A 522 23.82 6.28 -21.18
N PHE A 523 24.75 5.69 -20.42
CA PHE A 523 25.77 4.79 -20.95
C PHE A 523 25.16 3.55 -21.60
N PHE A 524 24.32 2.80 -20.87
CA PHE A 524 23.73 1.57 -21.42
C PHE A 524 22.68 1.83 -22.50
N ARG A 525 21.99 2.97 -22.45
CA ARG A 525 21.11 3.43 -23.53
C ARG A 525 21.87 3.62 -24.83
N TYR A 526 23.03 4.27 -24.76
CA TYR A 526 23.88 4.45 -25.94
C TYR A 526 24.43 3.10 -26.42
N LEU A 527 24.93 2.29 -25.49
CA LEU A 527 25.52 0.98 -25.82
C LEU A 527 24.53 0.04 -26.49
N ALA A 528 23.28 0.01 -26.02
CA ALA A 528 22.22 -0.84 -26.57
C ALA A 528 21.92 -0.56 -28.05
N ASN A 529 22.23 0.65 -28.55
CA ASN A 529 22.06 1.05 -29.94
C ASN A 529 23.29 0.77 -30.82
N GLN A 530 24.37 0.24 -30.25
CA GLN A 530 25.58 -0.11 -31.01
C GLN A 530 25.48 -1.53 -31.59
N PRO A 531 26.23 -1.87 -32.66
CA PRO A 531 26.32 -3.24 -33.15
C PRO A 531 26.76 -4.22 -32.05
N MET A 532 26.19 -5.43 -32.01
CA MET A 532 26.44 -6.40 -30.93
C MET A 532 27.93 -6.71 -30.73
N LYS A 533 28.71 -6.75 -31.81
CA LYS A 533 30.17 -6.90 -31.76
C LYS A 533 30.82 -5.83 -30.88
N HIS A 534 30.41 -4.57 -31.04
CA HIS A 534 30.92 -3.44 -30.27
C HIS A 534 30.40 -3.48 -28.82
N GLN A 535 29.14 -3.86 -28.61
CA GLN A 535 28.61 -4.06 -27.26
C GLN A 535 29.46 -5.08 -26.48
N ILE A 536 29.73 -6.25 -27.08
CA ILE A 536 30.55 -7.31 -26.49
C ILE A 536 31.97 -6.84 -26.19
N GLU A 537 32.59 -6.08 -27.10
CA GLU A 537 33.92 -5.51 -26.88
C GLU A 537 33.95 -4.58 -25.66
N ILE A 538 32.98 -3.67 -25.57
CA ILE A 538 32.90 -2.69 -24.49
C ILE A 538 32.63 -3.36 -23.14
N ILE A 539 31.67 -4.29 -23.07
CA ILE A 539 31.37 -4.97 -21.79
C ILE A 539 32.54 -5.83 -21.32
N LYS A 540 33.30 -6.48 -22.23
CA LYS A 540 34.53 -7.19 -21.88
C LYS A 540 35.55 -6.25 -21.24
N ARG A 541 35.77 -5.07 -21.82
CA ARG A 541 36.68 -4.04 -21.28
C ARG A 541 36.20 -3.48 -19.93
N LEU A 542 34.90 -3.45 -19.68
CA LEU A 542 34.31 -3.04 -18.39
C LEU A 542 34.34 -4.14 -17.31
N GLY A 543 34.81 -5.34 -17.63
CA GLY A 543 34.94 -6.45 -16.69
C GLY A 543 33.69 -7.31 -16.54
N PHE A 544 32.77 -7.30 -17.52
CA PHE A 544 31.67 -8.26 -17.55
C PHE A 544 32.17 -9.68 -17.85
N ASN A 545 31.58 -10.67 -17.18
CA ASN A 545 31.91 -12.09 -17.32
C ASN A 545 30.84 -12.89 -18.09
N GLY A 546 29.64 -12.33 -18.24
CA GLY A 546 28.58 -12.98 -18.99
C GLY A 546 27.51 -12.04 -19.52
N ILE A 547 26.73 -12.55 -20.48
CA ILE A 547 25.56 -11.89 -21.05
C ILE A 547 24.32 -12.71 -20.67
N TYR A 548 23.35 -12.05 -20.05
CA TYR A 548 22.03 -12.58 -19.71
C TYR A 548 20.99 -12.03 -20.67
N ILE A 549 20.17 -12.91 -21.24
CA ILE A 549 19.11 -12.54 -22.17
C ILE A 549 17.78 -13.02 -21.63
N ASP A 550 16.80 -12.12 -21.55
CA ASP A 550 15.41 -12.49 -21.37
C ASP A 550 14.68 -12.46 -22.72
N ARG A 551 14.36 -13.64 -23.25
CA ARG A 551 13.70 -13.81 -24.55
C ARG A 551 12.33 -13.17 -24.62
N ARG A 552 11.65 -12.98 -23.47
CA ARG A 552 10.35 -12.30 -23.41
C ARG A 552 10.43 -10.86 -23.92
N GLY A 553 11.60 -10.22 -23.83
CA GLY A 553 11.79 -8.86 -24.31
C GLY A 553 11.84 -8.70 -25.84
N TYR A 554 11.78 -9.80 -26.61
CA TYR A 554 11.96 -9.79 -28.05
C TYR A 554 10.73 -10.36 -28.77
N SER A 555 10.31 -9.72 -29.87
CA SER A 555 9.16 -10.16 -30.67
C SER A 555 9.35 -11.54 -31.30
N ASP A 556 10.58 -11.92 -31.61
CA ASP A 556 10.95 -13.22 -32.19
C ASP A 556 11.36 -14.25 -31.12
N HIS A 557 11.03 -14.00 -29.85
CA HIS A 557 11.42 -14.83 -28.70
C HIS A 557 12.94 -15.01 -28.59
N GLY A 558 13.70 -14.01 -29.06
CA GLY A 558 15.14 -13.90 -28.90
C GLY A 558 15.98 -14.76 -29.83
N VAL A 559 15.41 -15.28 -30.92
CA VAL A 559 16.12 -16.10 -31.91
C VAL A 559 17.21 -15.29 -32.63
N ALA A 560 16.92 -14.06 -33.06
CA ALA A 560 17.88 -13.21 -33.77
C ALA A 560 19.04 -12.80 -32.87
N ILE A 561 18.73 -12.33 -31.65
CA ILE A 561 19.75 -11.86 -30.69
C ILE A 561 20.65 -13.02 -30.24
N GLU A 562 20.10 -14.22 -30.02
CA GLU A 562 20.89 -15.41 -29.68
C GLU A 562 21.87 -15.77 -30.80
N ASN A 563 21.41 -15.80 -32.05
CA ASN A 563 22.25 -16.08 -33.21
C ASN A 563 23.32 -15.01 -33.43
N GLU A 564 23.00 -13.74 -33.20
CA GLU A 564 23.95 -12.64 -33.29
C GLU A 564 25.05 -12.76 -32.22
N ILE A 565 24.68 -13.03 -30.96
CA ILE A 565 25.63 -13.21 -29.87
C ILE A 565 26.50 -14.46 -30.11
N LYS A 566 25.91 -15.58 -30.52
CA LYS A 566 26.63 -16.81 -30.87
C LYS A 566 27.69 -16.57 -31.95
N ARG A 567 27.36 -15.81 -33.00
CA ARG A 567 28.31 -15.45 -34.08
C ARG A 567 29.47 -14.59 -33.59
N ASN A 568 29.23 -13.66 -32.66
CA ASN A 568 30.25 -12.75 -32.17
C ASN A 568 31.13 -13.34 -31.06
N ILE A 569 30.60 -14.24 -30.22
CA ILE A 569 31.36 -14.89 -29.14
C ILE A 569 32.08 -16.15 -29.65
N GLY A 570 31.52 -16.85 -30.64
CA GLY A 570 32.15 -18.04 -31.26
C GLY A 570 31.83 -19.37 -30.57
N HIS A 571 30.93 -19.40 -29.58
CA HIS A 571 30.46 -20.63 -28.93
C HIS A 571 28.93 -20.60 -28.70
N PRO A 572 28.26 -21.76 -28.54
CA PRO A 572 26.83 -21.81 -28.26
C PRO A 572 26.48 -21.24 -26.89
N VAL A 573 25.18 -21.07 -26.61
CA VAL A 573 24.66 -20.66 -25.32
C VAL A 573 25.19 -21.56 -24.19
N THR A 574 25.61 -20.96 -23.07
CA THR A 574 26.18 -21.68 -21.93
C THR A 574 25.10 -22.33 -21.08
N PHE A 575 24.05 -21.57 -20.73
CA PHE A 575 22.90 -22.10 -20.00
C PHE A 575 21.59 -21.59 -20.58
N VAL A 576 20.57 -22.46 -20.53
CA VAL A 576 19.18 -22.16 -20.87
C VAL A 576 18.32 -22.51 -19.65
N SER A 577 17.35 -21.67 -19.28
CA SER A 577 16.37 -22.01 -18.25
C SER A 577 15.44 -23.14 -18.72
N GLU A 578 14.79 -23.85 -17.79
CA GLU A 578 13.92 -24.98 -18.15
C GLU A 578 12.73 -24.55 -19.00
N ASP A 579 12.19 -23.36 -18.71
CA ASP A 579 11.12 -22.73 -19.49
C ASP A 579 11.62 -22.05 -20.78
N SER A 580 12.91 -22.15 -21.08
CA SER A 580 13.55 -21.58 -22.27
C SER A 580 13.39 -20.07 -22.45
N ASN A 581 13.01 -19.32 -21.41
CA ASN A 581 12.87 -17.87 -21.47
C ASN A 581 14.19 -17.14 -21.21
N LEU A 582 15.12 -17.73 -20.45
CA LEU A 582 16.35 -17.10 -20.02
C LEU A 582 17.56 -17.79 -20.63
N LEU A 583 18.46 -17.00 -21.20
CA LEU A 583 19.73 -17.46 -21.76
C LEU A 583 20.90 -16.81 -21.04
N PHE A 584 21.99 -17.56 -20.92
CA PHE A 584 23.26 -17.04 -20.44
C PHE A 584 24.40 -17.46 -21.35
N PHE A 585 25.22 -16.50 -21.74
CA PHE A 585 26.47 -16.69 -22.46
C PHE A 585 27.63 -16.29 -21.56
N SER A 586 28.54 -17.21 -21.30
CA SER A 586 29.86 -16.85 -20.76
C SER A 586 30.63 -16.02 -21.78
N ILE A 587 31.37 -15.01 -21.32
CA ILE A 587 32.31 -14.25 -22.16
C ILE A 587 33.73 -14.25 -21.58
N LEU A 588 33.97 -15.14 -20.60
CA LEU A 588 35.29 -15.47 -20.06
C LEU A 588 36.26 -15.93 -21.14
#